data_AF-A0AAV7IZQ2-F1
#
_entry.id   AF-A0AAV7IZQ2-F1
#
_cell.length_a   1.000
_cell.length_b   1.000
_cell.length_c   1.000
_cell.angle_alpha   90.00
_cell.angle_beta   90.00
_cell.angle_gamma   90.00
#
_symmetry.space_group_name_H-M   'P 1'
#
loop_
_entity.id
_entity.type
_entity.pdbx_description
1 polymer ?
#
loop_
_entity_poly.entity_id
_entity_poly.type
_entity_poly.pdbx_seq_one_letter_code
_entity_poly.pdbx_strand_id
1 'polypeptide(L)'
;MNVTSNTLHRGSPPLELGDQYWSLRDAIIQAELLIIRTLKFQVVFTHPHKYLLHYLRSFQAWFGEDEWSKYPVAKTSLALLQDFHHSPAVLDYPPNCIALACINLTLQIYGVVVPLMDECDQLPWFNVFCKDLTREKLWEIMEKVMITYDPEPETQDN
;
A
#
# COMPACT_ATOMS: atom_id res chain seq x y z
N MET A 1 12.05 18.13 -13.71
CA MET A 1 12.35 18.36 -15.15
C MET A 1 13.57 17.56 -15.60
N ASN A 2 14.78 17.81 -15.10
CA ASN A 2 15.97 17.07 -15.58
C ASN A 2 15.93 15.56 -15.26
N VAL A 3 15.46 15.19 -14.06
CA VAL A 3 15.24 13.77 -13.69
C VAL A 3 14.26 13.12 -14.66
N THR A 4 13.08 13.72 -14.86
CA THR A 4 12.06 13.24 -15.81
C THR A 4 12.59 13.11 -17.23
N SER A 5 13.35 14.10 -17.72
CA SER A 5 13.95 14.10 -19.05
C SER A 5 14.92 12.94 -19.22
N ASN A 6 15.81 12.71 -18.25
CA ASN A 6 16.76 11.60 -18.28
C ASN A 6 16.08 10.23 -18.11
N THR A 7 14.99 10.14 -17.34
CA THR A 7 14.22 8.90 -17.17
C THR A 7 13.50 8.50 -18.46
N LEU A 8 12.87 9.47 -19.16
CA LEU A 8 12.10 9.23 -20.39
C LEU A 8 12.98 9.14 -21.64
N HIS A 9 14.07 9.92 -21.70
CA HIS A 9 14.97 10.01 -22.85
C HIS A 9 16.38 9.60 -22.44
N ARG A 10 16.55 8.34 -22.02
CA ARG A 10 17.84 7.82 -21.56
C ARG A 10 18.90 7.97 -22.67
N GLY A 11 20.06 8.50 -22.30
CA GLY A 11 21.18 8.71 -23.21
C GLY A 11 21.13 10.01 -24.02
N SER A 12 20.06 10.81 -23.89
CA SER A 12 20.05 12.19 -24.40
C SER A 12 20.87 13.13 -23.50
N PRO A 13 21.40 14.24 -24.03
CA PRO A 13 22.06 15.25 -23.21
C PRO A 13 21.07 15.89 -22.23
N PRO A 14 21.55 16.44 -21.10
CA PRO A 14 20.70 17.15 -20.14
C PRO A 14 19.88 18.25 -20.82
N LEU A 15 18.65 18.43 -20.35
CA LEU A 15 17.72 19.42 -20.93
C LEU A 15 18.32 20.83 -20.86
N GLU A 16 18.50 21.45 -22.02
CA GLU A 16 19.02 22.81 -22.14
C GLU A 16 18.00 23.85 -21.65
N LEU A 17 18.48 24.98 -21.13
CA LEU A 17 17.65 26.10 -20.66
C LEU A 17 17.13 26.93 -21.84
N GLY A 18 16.35 26.30 -22.72
CA GLY A 18 15.72 26.92 -23.88
C GLY A 18 14.19 26.98 -23.77
N ASP A 19 13.53 27.34 -24.87
CA ASP A 19 12.07 27.50 -24.92
C ASP A 19 11.31 26.23 -24.51
N GLN A 20 11.85 25.05 -24.82
CA GLN A 20 11.27 23.77 -24.42
C GLN A 20 11.24 23.61 -22.90
N TYR A 21 12.31 24.02 -22.21
CA TYR A 21 12.39 23.97 -20.75
C TYR A 21 11.33 24.89 -20.12
N TRP A 22 11.24 26.13 -20.61
CA TRP A 22 10.27 27.10 -20.09
C TRP A 22 8.83 26.67 -20.34
N SER A 23 8.54 26.15 -21.54
CA SER A 23 7.21 25.62 -21.87
C SER A 23 6.82 24.44 -20.98
N LEU A 24 7.75 23.51 -20.74
CA LEU A 24 7.51 22.36 -19.84
C LEU A 24 7.30 22.81 -18.39
N ARG A 25 8.08 23.79 -17.93
CA ARG A 25 7.92 24.38 -16.60
C ARG A 25 6.51 24.94 -16.41
N ASP A 26 6.04 25.75 -17.36
CA ASP A 26 4.72 26.37 -17.29
C ASP A 26 3.61 25.32 -17.37
N ALA A 27 3.76 24.30 -18.22
CA ALA A 27 2.83 23.17 -18.27
C ALA A 27 2.75 22.41 -16.94
N ILE A 28 3.88 22.16 -16.26
CA ILE A 28 3.90 21.51 -14.94
C ILE A 28 3.17 22.35 -13.90
N ILE A 29 3.40 23.66 -13.88
CA ILE A 29 2.72 24.58 -12.93
C ILE A 29 1.20 24.56 -13.16
N GLN A 30 0.76 24.56 -14.42
CA GLN A 30 -0.68 24.49 -14.73
C GLN A 30 -1.27 23.13 -14.34
N ALA A 31 -0.57 22.03 -14.61
CA ALA A 31 -1.00 20.68 -14.23
C ALA A 31 -1.09 20.52 -12.71
N GLU A 32 -0.10 21.03 -11.96
CA GLU A 32 -0.11 21.04 -10.50
C GLU A 32 -1.33 21.80 -9.96
N LEU A 33 -1.59 23.00 -10.47
CA LEU A 33 -2.73 23.81 -10.06
C LEU A 33 -4.07 23.14 -10.40
N LEU A 34 -4.15 22.45 -11.54
CA LEU A 34 -5.31 21.66 -11.93
C LEU A 34 -5.56 20.51 -10.96
N ILE A 35 -4.53 19.72 -10.64
CA ILE A 35 -4.62 18.59 -9.70
C ILE A 35 -5.09 19.07 -8.32
N ILE A 36 -4.48 20.12 -7.78
CA ILE A 36 -4.84 20.66 -6.46
C ILE A 36 -6.30 21.15 -6.44
N ARG A 37 -6.78 21.80 -7.51
CA ARG A 37 -8.18 22.22 -7.63
C ARG A 37 -9.14 21.04 -7.69
N THR A 38 -8.81 20.00 -8.44
CA THR A 38 -9.60 18.76 -8.52
C THR A 38 -9.71 18.09 -7.15
N LEU A 39 -8.62 18.09 -6.38
CA LEU A 39 -8.59 17.60 -5.00
C LEU A 39 -9.21 18.58 -3.99
N LYS A 40 -9.79 19.71 -4.44
CA LYS A 40 -10.37 20.76 -3.58
C LYS A 40 -9.41 21.24 -2.50
N PHE A 41 -8.11 21.30 -2.82
CA PHE A 41 -7.03 21.66 -1.91
C PHE A 41 -6.89 20.72 -0.68
N GLN A 42 -7.49 19.52 -0.71
CA GLN A 42 -7.32 18.50 0.31
C GLN A 42 -6.10 17.62 -0.01
N VAL A 43 -4.93 18.11 0.36
CA VAL A 43 -3.63 17.43 0.13
C VAL A 43 -3.13 16.65 1.34
N VAL A 44 -3.86 16.70 2.47
CA VAL A 44 -3.52 16.00 3.71
C VAL A 44 -4.44 14.81 3.89
N PHE A 45 -3.89 13.60 3.85
CA PHE A 45 -4.61 12.37 4.09
C PHE A 45 -3.74 11.37 4.86
N THR A 46 -4.38 10.40 5.50
CA THR A 46 -3.68 9.39 6.30
C THR A 46 -3.43 8.16 5.46
N HIS A 47 -2.16 7.77 5.32
CA HIS A 47 -1.80 6.55 4.59
C HIS A 47 -1.93 5.28 5.45
N PRO A 48 -2.21 4.12 4.85
CA PRO A 48 -2.29 2.84 5.57
C PRO A 48 -0.98 2.48 6.29
N HIS A 49 0.17 2.91 5.75
CA HIS A 49 1.52 2.73 6.30
C HIS A 49 1.63 3.16 7.77
N LYS A 50 0.91 4.22 8.16
CA LYS A 50 0.88 4.69 9.55
C LYS A 50 0.31 3.62 10.48
N TYR A 51 -0.83 3.04 10.11
CA TYR A 51 -1.49 1.99 10.90
C TYR A 51 -0.70 0.68 10.87
N LEU A 52 -0.14 0.32 9.71
CA LEU A 52 0.67 -0.88 9.53
C LEU A 52 1.79 -0.95 10.57
N LEU A 53 2.56 0.14 10.73
CA LEU A 53 3.65 0.21 11.70
C LEU A 53 3.17 0.00 13.15
N HIS A 54 2.06 0.64 13.52
CA HIS A 54 1.50 0.53 14.87
C HIS A 54 1.01 -0.90 15.18
N TYR A 55 0.40 -1.56 14.20
CA TYR A 55 -0.07 -2.92 14.32
C TYR A 55 1.10 -3.91 14.39
N LEU A 56 2.09 -3.80 13.50
CA LEU A 56 3.27 -4.66 13.52
C LEU A 56 4.02 -4.59 14.85
N ARG A 57 4.13 -3.42 15.46
CA ARG A 57 4.73 -3.27 16.80
C ARG A 57 3.92 -3.98 17.89
N SER A 58 2.60 -3.95 17.79
CA SER A 58 1.71 -4.65 18.72
C SER A 58 1.85 -6.17 18.56
N PHE A 59 1.94 -6.64 17.32
CA PHE A 59 2.16 -8.05 17.00
C PHE A 59 3.51 -8.58 17.47
N GLN A 60 4.58 -7.81 17.31
CA GLN A 60 5.90 -8.19 17.83
C GLN A 60 5.85 -8.46 19.34
N ALA A 61 5.05 -7.69 20.09
CA ALA A 61 4.86 -7.92 21.52
C ALA A 61 4.06 -9.19 21.85
N TRP A 62 3.21 -9.67 20.93
CA TRP A 62 2.37 -10.87 21.13
C TRP A 62 3.10 -12.18 20.80
N PHE A 63 3.92 -12.19 19.74
CA PHE A 63 4.67 -13.36 19.29
C PHE A 63 6.02 -13.54 20.03
N GLY A 64 6.51 -12.50 20.71
CA GLY A 64 7.86 -12.50 21.28
C GLY A 64 8.96 -12.36 20.21
N GLU A 65 10.17 -11.95 20.62
CA GLU A 65 11.26 -11.64 19.68
C GLU A 65 11.77 -12.87 18.90
N ASP A 66 11.81 -14.04 19.56
CA ASP A 66 12.35 -15.27 18.99
C ASP A 66 11.46 -15.86 17.89
N GLU A 67 10.13 -15.78 18.00
CA GLU A 67 9.23 -16.26 16.94
C GLU A 67 9.05 -15.22 15.84
N TRP A 68 9.00 -13.94 16.18
CA TRP A 68 8.86 -12.86 15.20
C TRP A 68 10.05 -12.76 14.24
N SER A 69 11.26 -13.08 14.71
CA SER A 69 12.46 -13.07 13.87
C SER A 69 12.50 -14.18 12.82
N LYS A 70 11.71 -15.26 12.98
CA LYS A 70 11.67 -16.40 12.04
C LYS A 70 10.99 -16.05 10.73
N TYR A 71 10.02 -15.14 10.75
CA TYR A 71 9.20 -14.80 9.59
C TYR A 71 9.31 -13.31 9.28
N PRO A 72 9.61 -12.90 8.03
CA PRO A 72 9.74 -11.49 7.67
C PRO A 72 8.37 -10.80 7.49
N VAL A 73 7.43 -10.99 8.43
CA VAL A 73 6.04 -10.49 8.37
C VAL A 73 5.99 -8.98 8.11
N ALA A 74 6.85 -8.21 8.77
CA ALA A 74 6.91 -6.75 8.58
C ALA A 74 7.29 -6.36 7.14
N LYS A 75 8.28 -7.04 6.55
CA LYS A 75 8.74 -6.72 5.19
C LYS A 75 7.70 -7.10 4.15
N THR A 76 7.13 -8.30 4.29
CA THR A 76 6.14 -8.82 3.34
C THR A 76 4.83 -8.05 3.40
N SER A 77 4.34 -7.72 4.60
CA SER A 77 3.13 -6.90 4.75
C SER A 77 3.30 -5.49 4.19
N LEU A 78 4.50 -4.90 4.30
CA LEU A 78 4.83 -3.62 3.68
C LEU A 78 4.90 -3.72 2.15
N ALA A 79 5.48 -4.80 1.62
CA ALA A 79 5.53 -5.05 0.18
C ALA A 79 4.13 -5.20 -0.42
N LEU A 80 3.27 -6.04 0.20
CA LEU A 80 1.87 -6.20 -0.22
C LEU A 80 1.12 -4.86 -0.20
N LEU A 81 1.34 -4.04 0.83
CA LEU A 81 0.73 -2.72 0.91
C LEU A 81 1.25 -1.78 -0.18
N GLN A 82 2.55 -1.83 -0.50
CA GLN A 82 3.16 -1.01 -1.53
C GLN A 82 2.60 -1.35 -2.91
N ASP A 83 2.47 -2.64 -3.20
CA ASP A 83 1.95 -3.13 -4.48
C ASP A 83 0.46 -2.79 -4.62
N PHE A 84 -0.31 -2.84 -3.52
CA PHE A 84 -1.72 -2.47 -3.54
C PHE A 84 -1.99 -1.01 -3.96
N HIS A 85 -1.02 -0.09 -3.85
CA HIS A 85 -1.16 1.28 -4.41
C HIS A 85 -1.23 1.31 -5.95
N HIS A 86 -0.92 0.21 -6.63
CA HIS A 86 -1.08 0.09 -8.08
C HIS A 86 -2.56 -0.12 -8.47
N SER A 87 -3.39 -0.57 -7.52
CA SER A 87 -4.83 -0.73 -7.72
C SER A 87 -5.59 0.51 -7.22
N PRO A 88 -6.56 1.04 -8.00
CA PRO A 88 -7.41 2.14 -7.54
C PRO A 88 -8.29 1.74 -6.34
N ALA A 89 -8.48 0.42 -6.11
CA ALA A 89 -9.25 -0.12 -4.99
C ALA A 89 -8.68 0.29 -3.62
N VAL A 90 -7.43 0.75 -3.54
CA VAL A 90 -6.83 1.29 -2.31
C VAL A 90 -7.61 2.49 -1.75
N LEU A 91 -8.37 3.20 -2.59
CA LEU A 91 -9.17 4.36 -2.19
C LEU A 91 -10.56 4.00 -1.66
N ASP A 92 -11.03 2.78 -1.90
CA ASP A 92 -12.38 2.33 -1.53
C ASP A 92 -12.48 1.95 -0.04
N TYR A 93 -11.34 1.71 0.61
CA TYR A 93 -11.28 1.20 1.97
C TYR A 93 -10.55 2.16 2.91
N PRO A 94 -10.89 2.17 4.21
CA PRO A 94 -10.22 3.04 5.16
C PRO A 94 -8.80 2.51 5.45
N PRO A 95 -7.81 3.40 5.68
CA PRO A 95 -6.40 3.02 5.76
C PRO A 95 -6.05 2.03 6.88
N ASN A 96 -6.80 2.05 7.98
CA ASN A 96 -6.67 1.12 9.09
C ASN A 96 -7.05 -0.31 8.70
N CYS A 97 -8.11 -0.50 7.90
CA CYS A 97 -8.55 -1.82 7.44
C CYS A 97 -7.56 -2.40 6.41
N ILE A 98 -7.05 -1.57 5.50
CA ILE A 98 -6.06 -1.98 4.49
C ILE A 98 -4.79 -2.51 5.18
N ALA A 99 -4.26 -1.76 6.15
CA ALA A 99 -3.08 -2.18 6.89
C ALA A 99 -3.28 -3.55 7.58
N LEU A 100 -4.46 -3.77 8.16
CA LEU A 100 -4.80 -5.01 8.84
C LEU A 100 -4.98 -6.19 7.87
N ALA A 101 -5.56 -5.93 6.70
CA ALA A 101 -5.69 -6.90 5.62
C ALA A 101 -4.31 -7.35 5.11
N CYS A 102 -3.37 -6.44 4.87
CA CYS A 102 -2.02 -6.77 4.44
C CYS A 102 -1.28 -7.64 5.48
N ILE A 103 -1.45 -7.35 6.78
CA ILE A 103 -0.87 -8.18 7.86
C ILE A 103 -1.52 -9.55 7.89
N ASN A 104 -2.86 -9.62 7.88
CA ASN A 104 -3.58 -10.89 7.93
C ASN A 104 -3.25 -11.78 6.72
N LEU A 105 -3.16 -11.20 5.52
CA LEU A 105 -2.72 -11.90 4.32
C LEU A 105 -1.29 -12.43 4.47
N THR A 106 -0.38 -11.62 5.02
CA THR A 106 1.00 -12.05 5.27
C THR A 106 1.08 -13.22 6.26
N LEU A 107 0.29 -13.17 7.34
CA LEU A 107 0.22 -14.26 8.33
C LEU A 107 -0.29 -15.55 7.68
N GLN A 108 -1.30 -15.46 6.81
CA GLN A 108 -1.82 -16.60 6.05
C GLN A 108 -0.78 -17.15 5.06
N ILE A 109 -0.04 -16.29 4.36
CA ILE A 109 1.04 -16.71 3.43
C ILE A 109 2.11 -17.52 4.18
N TYR A 110 2.47 -17.13 5.40
CA TYR A 110 3.46 -17.86 6.21
C TYR A 110 2.89 -19.00 7.04
N GLY A 111 1.56 -19.21 7.03
CA GLY A 111 0.90 -20.22 7.87
C GLY A 111 1.01 -19.95 9.37
N VAL A 112 1.18 -18.68 9.76
CA VAL A 112 1.35 -18.27 11.16
C VAL A 112 -0.01 -18.00 11.78
N VAL A 113 -0.35 -18.76 12.82
CA VAL A 113 -1.55 -18.53 13.64
C VAL A 113 -1.23 -17.50 14.71
N VAL A 114 -2.13 -16.54 14.94
CA VAL A 114 -1.96 -15.51 15.98
C VAL A 114 -2.03 -16.16 17.38
N PRO A 115 -0.99 -16.04 18.23
CA PRO A 115 -0.97 -16.59 19.57
C PRO A 115 -2.01 -15.91 20.46
N LEU A 116 -2.43 -16.62 21.52
CA LEU A 116 -3.36 -16.14 22.56
C LEU A 116 -4.82 -15.94 22.15
N MET A 117 -5.25 -16.38 20.97
CA MET A 117 -6.66 -16.35 20.58
C MET A 117 -7.10 -17.73 20.11
N ASP A 118 -7.73 -18.46 21.02
CA ASP A 118 -8.31 -19.78 20.76
C ASP A 118 -9.51 -19.63 19.82
N GLU A 119 -9.79 -20.65 18.99
CA GLU A 119 -10.92 -20.66 18.05
C GLU A 119 -12.30 -20.51 18.73
N CYS A 120 -12.33 -20.52 20.07
CA CYS A 120 -13.50 -20.33 20.92
C CYS A 120 -13.86 -18.86 21.20
N ASP A 121 -13.01 -17.88 20.89
CA ASP A 121 -13.37 -16.48 21.09
C ASP A 121 -14.37 -16.01 20.02
N GLN A 122 -15.57 -15.60 20.48
CA GLN A 122 -16.66 -15.09 19.63
C GLN A 122 -16.27 -13.84 18.83
N LEU A 123 -15.14 -13.21 19.16
CA LEU A 123 -14.64 -11.99 18.56
C LEU A 123 -13.35 -12.30 17.78
N PRO A 124 -13.30 -12.06 16.46
CA PRO A 124 -12.07 -12.23 15.71
C PRO A 124 -10.97 -11.28 16.21
N TRP A 125 -9.73 -11.75 16.22
CA TRP A 125 -8.56 -11.05 16.78
C TRP A 125 -8.36 -9.63 16.22
N PHE A 126 -8.79 -9.40 14.98
CA PHE A 126 -8.66 -8.11 14.31
C PHE A 126 -9.59 -7.02 14.91
N ASN A 127 -10.61 -7.39 15.69
CA ASN A 127 -11.50 -6.44 16.36
C ASN A 127 -10.79 -5.60 17.43
N VAL A 128 -9.64 -6.08 17.96
CA VAL A 128 -8.80 -5.30 18.88
C VAL A 128 -8.25 -4.05 18.19
N PHE A 129 -7.92 -4.16 16.90
CA PHE A 129 -7.35 -3.07 16.11
C PHE A 129 -8.43 -2.24 15.39
N CYS A 130 -9.48 -2.89 14.90
CA CYS A 130 -10.57 -2.22 14.20
C CYS A 130 -11.92 -2.83 14.56
N LYS A 131 -12.67 -2.16 15.43
CA LYS A 131 -13.99 -2.62 15.91
C LYS A 131 -15.06 -2.68 14.81
N ASP A 132 -14.92 -1.85 13.77
CA ASP A 132 -15.87 -1.74 12.66
C ASP A 132 -15.58 -2.71 11.51
N LEU A 133 -14.55 -3.56 11.65
CA LEU A 133 -14.13 -4.47 10.60
C LEU A 133 -14.87 -5.81 10.74
N THR A 134 -15.60 -6.20 9.69
CA THR A 134 -16.19 -7.53 9.59
C THR A 134 -15.25 -8.48 8.86
N ARG A 135 -15.45 -9.79 9.05
CA ARG A 135 -14.61 -10.82 8.41
C ARG A 135 -14.74 -10.76 6.88
N GLU A 136 -15.94 -10.47 6.38
CA GLU A 136 -16.25 -10.37 4.96
C GLU A 136 -15.47 -9.22 4.32
N LYS A 137 -15.45 -8.04 4.96
CA LYS A 137 -14.68 -6.89 4.48
C LYS A 137 -13.18 -7.15 4.50
N LEU A 138 -12.68 -7.82 5.53
CA LEU A 138 -11.27 -8.19 5.61
C LEU A 138 -10.89 -9.12 4.45
N TRP A 139 -11.71 -10.12 4.17
CA TRP A 139 -11.52 -11.05 3.04
C TRP A 139 -11.60 -10.34 1.69
N GLU A 140 -12.58 -9.46 1.52
CA GLU A 140 -12.74 -8.65 0.30
C GLU A 140 -11.48 -7.82 0.01
N ILE A 141 -10.94 -7.12 1.01
CA ILE A 141 -9.71 -6.33 0.85
C ILE A 141 -8.53 -7.24 0.50
N MET A 142 -8.41 -8.40 1.16
CA MET A 142 -7.35 -9.37 0.86
C MET A 142 -7.43 -9.89 -0.57
N GLU A 143 -8.63 -10.19 -1.06
CA GLU A 143 -8.86 -10.60 -2.44
C GLU A 143 -8.44 -9.48 -3.41
N LYS A 144 -8.80 -8.23 -3.14
CA LYS A 144 -8.37 -7.07 -3.96
C LYS A 144 -6.86 -6.89 -3.99
N VAL A 145 -6.17 -7.13 -2.87
CA VAL A 145 -4.71 -7.12 -2.82
C VAL A 145 -4.15 -8.25 -3.68
N MET A 146 -4.70 -9.46 -3.59
CA MET A 146 -4.26 -10.61 -4.37
C MET A 146 -4.48 -10.41 -5.88
N ILE A 147 -5.61 -9.84 -6.29
CA ILE A 147 -5.91 -9.50 -7.70
C ILE A 147 -4.85 -8.56 -8.30
N THR A 148 -4.19 -7.74 -7.48
CA THR A 148 -3.09 -6.87 -7.96
C THR A 148 -1.90 -7.66 -8.50
N TYR A 149 -1.79 -8.95 -8.15
CA TYR A 149 -0.77 -9.86 -8.64
C TYR A 149 -1.25 -10.77 -9.77
N ASP A 150 -2.51 -10.66 -10.19
CA ASP A 150 -2.97 -11.36 -11.39
C ASP A 150 -2.21 -10.81 -12.61
N PRO A 151 -1.75 -11.67 -13.53
CA PRO A 151 -0.92 -11.24 -14.65
C PRO A 151 -1.68 -10.25 -15.55
N GLU A 152 -1.04 -9.13 -15.88
CA GLU A 152 -1.52 -8.24 -16.94
C GLU A 152 -1.56 -9.03 -18.28
N PRO A 153 -2.64 -8.91 -19.08
CA PRO A 153 -2.80 -9.65 -20.33
C PRO A 153 -1.74 -9.31 -21.40
N GLU A 154 -0.91 -8.28 -21.21
CA GLU A 154 0.06 -7.80 -22.20
C GLU A 154 1.35 -8.64 -22.29
N THR A 155 1.51 -9.66 -21.43
CA THR A 155 2.67 -10.59 -21.50
C THR A 155 2.41 -11.85 -22.33
N GLN A 156 1.24 -11.97 -23.00
CA GLN A 156 0.90 -13.12 -23.87
C GLN A 156 1.15 -12.94 -25.37
N ASP A 157 1.66 -11.80 -25.83
CA ASP A 157 2.11 -11.65 -27.22
C ASP A 157 3.64 -11.78 -27.29
N ASN A 158 4.12 -13.02 -27.42
CA ASN A 158 5.30 -13.44 -28.21
C ASN A 158 5.39 -14.97 -28.29
#